data_AF-A0A2V8YRE0-F1
#
_entry.id   AF-A0A2V8YRE0-F1
#
_cell.length_a   1.000
_cell.length_b   1.000
_cell.length_c   1.000
_cell.angle_alpha   90.00
_cell.angle_beta   90.00
_cell.angle_gamma   90.00
#
_symmetry.space_group_name_H-M   'P 1'
#
loop_
_entity.id
_entity.type
_entity.pdbx_description
1 polymer ?
#
loop_
_entity_poly.entity_id
_entity_poly.type
_entity_poly.pdbx_seq_one_letter_code
_entity_poly.pdbx_strand_id
1 'polypeptide(L)'
;MVRTSIAVKKVTATDLRDKLKTYLKAAKKNRVVLVENRRQPPKYLVDKEFLDCLVNERESILATLEILADRDLTDRLLTLSKTIDDDLAAGRLLTTADVFGK
;
A
#
# COMPACT_ATOMS: atom_id res chain seq x y z
N MET A 1 -11.36 0.57 -3.02
CA MET A 1 -10.50 1.47 -3.82
C MET A 1 -10.71 1.18 -5.30
N VAL A 2 -11.04 2.21 -6.10
CA VAL A 2 -11.15 2.07 -7.55
C VAL A 2 -9.79 1.62 -8.08
N ARG A 3 -9.73 0.44 -8.73
CA ARG A 3 -8.53 -0.04 -9.43
C ARG A 3 -8.19 0.92 -10.56
N THR A 4 -7.46 1.98 -10.23
CA THR A 4 -7.02 2.95 -11.22
C THR A 4 -5.75 2.38 -11.81
N SER A 5 -5.78 2.04 -13.10
CA SER A 5 -4.62 1.47 -13.79
C SER A 5 -3.44 2.45 -13.69
N ILE A 6 -2.35 2.01 -13.05
CA ILE A 6 -1.11 2.80 -12.96
C ILE A 6 -0.43 2.74 -14.33
N ALA A 7 -0.33 3.88 -15.00
CA ALA A 7 0.37 3.98 -16.27
C ALA A 7 1.84 4.30 -16.02
N VAL A 8 2.73 3.38 -16.37
CA VAL A 8 4.19 3.53 -16.19
C VAL A 8 4.82 3.96 -17.51
N LYS A 9 5.52 5.10 -17.50
CA LYS A 9 6.34 5.57 -18.63
C LYS A 9 7.82 5.39 -18.31
N LYS A 10 8.52 4.58 -19.09
CA LYS A 10 9.98 4.39 -18.96
C LYS A 10 10.73 5.51 -19.68
N VAL A 11 11.75 6.06 -19.03
CA VAL A 11 12.61 7.13 -19.59
C VAL A 11 14.04 6.94 -19.13
N THR A 12 15.01 7.36 -19.95
CA THR A 12 16.41 7.36 -19.53
C THR A 12 16.72 8.56 -18.64
N ALA A 13 17.74 8.45 -17.79
CA ALA A 13 18.22 9.58 -16.99
C ALA A 13 18.63 10.81 -17.84
N THR A 14 19.13 10.58 -19.06
CA THR A 14 19.48 11.65 -20.01
C THR A 14 18.22 12.36 -20.51
N ASP A 15 17.22 11.60 -20.98
CA ASP A 15 15.94 12.17 -21.43
C ASP A 15 15.25 12.96 -20.32
N LEU A 16 15.29 12.43 -19.09
CA LEU A 16 14.71 13.10 -17.93
C LEU A 16 15.37 14.46 -17.70
N ARG A 17 16.70 14.55 -17.83
CA ARG A 17 17.44 15.80 -17.65
C ARG A 17 17.04 16.84 -18.69
N ASP A 18 16.95 16.43 -19.95
CA ASP A 18 16.65 17.33 -21.07
C ASP A 18 15.19 17.82 -21.05
N LYS A 19 14.26 17.01 -20.52
CA LYS A 19 12.81 17.29 -20.53
C LYS A 19 12.19 17.26 -19.14
N LEU A 20 12.94 17.69 -18.12
CA LEU A 20 12.56 17.58 -16.71
C LEU A 20 11.16 18.14 -16.42
N LYS A 21 10.88 19.37 -16.88
CA LYS A 21 9.58 20.03 -16.69
C LYS A 21 8.41 19.26 -17.30
N THR A 22 8.64 18.58 -18.41
CA THR A 22 7.63 17.77 -19.11
C THR A 22 7.32 16.50 -18.32
N TYR A 23 8.35 15.81 -17.82
CA TYR A 23 8.16 14.58 -17.04
C TYR A 23 7.58 14.83 -15.66
N LEU A 24 7.96 15.91 -14.98
CA LEU A 24 7.34 16.33 -13.72
C LEU A 24 5.84 16.64 -13.87
N LYS A 25 5.44 17.24 -15.01
CA LYS A 25 4.01 17.44 -15.31
C LYS A 25 3.29 16.14 -15.67
N ALA A 26 3.99 15.20 -16.30
CA ALA A 26 3.43 13.92 -16.73
C ALA A 26 3.25 12.93 -15.57
N ALA A 27 4.11 12.98 -14.55
CA ALA A 27 4.06 12.14 -13.36
C ALA A 27 3.00 12.59 -12.34
N LYS A 28 1.81 12.96 -12.82
CA LYS A 28 0.65 13.37 -12.02
C LYS A 28 -0.54 12.48 -12.32
N LYS A 29 -1.47 12.35 -11.37
CA LYS A 29 -2.76 11.66 -11.56
C LYS A 29 -2.58 10.18 -11.95
N ASN A 30 -1.94 9.40 -11.07
CA ASN A 30 -1.72 7.94 -11.26
C ASN A 30 -0.83 7.58 -12.47
N ARG A 31 -0.01 8.52 -12.92
CA ARG A 31 1.04 8.28 -13.90
C ARG A 31 2.39 8.29 -13.22
N VAL A 32 3.15 7.24 -13.47
CA VAL A 32 4.45 7.01 -12.86
C VAL A 32 5.50 7.06 -13.95
N VAL A 33 6.60 7.75 -13.71
CA VAL A 33 7.75 7.75 -14.63
C VAL A 33 8.85 6.89 -14.04
N LEU A 34 9.20 5.79 -14.71
CA LEU A 34 10.34 4.96 -14.32
C LEU A 34 11.59 5.53 -14.98
N VAL A 35 12.51 6.01 -14.16
CA VAL A 35 13.78 6.59 -14.59
C VAL A 35 14.83 5.48 -14.57
N GLU A 36 15.25 5.06 -15.75
CA GLU A 36 16.29 4.06 -15.95
C GLU A 36 17.67 4.75 -16.03
N ASN A 37 18.60 4.27 -15.22
CA ASN A 37 19.98 4.74 -15.19
C ASN A 37 20.90 3.53 -15.32
N ARG A 38 21.92 3.61 -16.18
CA ARG A 38 22.91 2.53 -16.33
C ARG A 38 23.77 2.33 -15.07
N ARG A 39 23.91 3.35 -14.22
CA ARG A 39 24.80 3.36 -13.05
C ARG A 39 24.08 3.19 -11.70
N GLN A 40 22.75 3.25 -11.68
CA GLN A 40 21.95 3.17 -10.46
C GLN A 40 20.70 2.34 -10.70
N PRO A 41 20.15 1.70 -9.66
CA PRO A 41 18.86 1.03 -9.77
C PRO A 41 17.79 2.02 -10.29
N PRO A 42 16.86 1.56 -11.14
CA PRO A 42 15.77 2.39 -11.63
C PRO A 42 14.96 3.00 -10.49
N LYS A 43 14.56 4.27 -10.65
CA LYS A 43 13.78 4.99 -9.63
C LYS A 43 12.47 5.49 -10.20
N TYR A 44 11.42 5.44 -9.40
CA TYR A 44 10.14 6.02 -9.78
C TYR A 44 10.11 7.52 -9.45
N LEU A 45 9.65 8.30 -10.41
CA LEU A 45 9.23 9.68 -10.26
C LEU A 45 7.71 9.71 -10.23
N VAL A 46 7.16 10.21 -9.13
CA VAL A 46 5.72 10.27 -8.84
C VAL A 46 5.37 11.62 -8.22
N ASP A 47 4.09 11.98 -8.24
CA ASP A 47 3.61 13.11 -7.43
C ASP A 47 3.53 12.74 -5.93
N LYS A 48 3.52 13.78 -5.09
CA LYS A 48 3.57 13.61 -3.64
C LYS A 48 2.33 12.90 -3.09
N GLU A 49 1.14 13.28 -3.54
CA GLU A 49 -0.12 12.69 -3.08
C GLU A 49 -0.15 11.18 -3.38
N PHE A 50 0.34 10.78 -4.56
CA PHE A 50 0.49 9.39 -4.94
C PHE A 50 1.50 8.65 -4.05
N LEU A 51 2.64 9.28 -3.74
CA LEU A 51 3.63 8.69 -2.83
C LEU A 51 3.05 8.50 -1.42
N ASP A 52 2.36 9.51 -0.89
CA ASP A 52 1.76 9.46 0.44
C ASP A 52 0.73 8.33 0.52
N CYS A 53 -0.10 8.15 -0.52
CA CYS A 53 -1.00 7.01 -0.63
C CYS A 53 -0.27 5.65 -0.62
N LEU A 54 0.80 5.50 -1.41
CA LEU A 54 1.58 4.26 -1.44
C LEU A 54 2.23 3.93 -0.09
N VAL A 55 2.74 4.94 0.60
CA VAL A 55 3.34 4.76 1.94
C VAL A 55 2.27 4.31 2.92
N ASN A 56 1.09 4.94 2.92
CA ASN A 56 -0.01 4.54 3.80
C ASN A 56 -0.49 3.10 3.55
N GLU A 57 -0.61 2.69 2.28
CA GLU A 57 -0.92 1.30 1.92
C GLU A 57 0.17 0.34 2.41
N ARG A 58 1.44 0.70 2.22
CA ARG A 58 2.58 -0.10 2.70
C ARG A 58 2.53 -0.30 4.21
N GLU A 59 2.28 0.74 4.98
CA GLU A 59 2.16 0.64 6.44
C GLU A 59 1.00 -0.27 6.84
N SER A 60 -0.13 -0.20 6.14
CA SER A 60 -1.27 -1.10 6.37
C SER A 60 -0.93 -2.57 6.07
N ILE A 61 -0.18 -2.82 4.99
CA ILE A 61 0.30 -4.17 4.64
C ILE A 61 1.29 -4.68 5.69
N LEU A 62 2.23 -3.84 6.15
CA LEU A 62 3.18 -4.22 7.19
C LEU A 62 2.49 -4.54 8.51
N ALA A 63 1.53 -3.72 8.93
CA ALA A 63 0.73 -4.00 10.12
C ALA A 63 -0.01 -5.34 10.00
N THR A 64 -0.54 -5.65 8.81
CA THR A 64 -1.16 -6.95 8.55
C THR A 64 -0.13 -8.09 8.63
N LEU A 65 1.08 -7.89 8.10
CA LEU A 65 2.15 -8.89 8.18
C LEU A 65 2.66 -9.09 9.61
N GLU A 66 2.71 -8.04 10.43
CA GLU A 66 3.02 -8.15 11.87
C GLU A 66 1.97 -8.97 12.60
N ILE A 67 0.69 -8.70 12.34
CA ILE A 67 -0.42 -9.50 12.88
C ILE A 67 -0.27 -10.97 12.47
N LEU A 68 0.04 -11.23 11.20
CA LEU A 68 0.22 -12.59 10.66
C LEU A 68 1.48 -13.29 11.18
N ALA A 69 2.51 -12.54 11.58
CA ALA A 69 3.73 -13.09 12.15
C ALA A 69 3.50 -13.62 13.57
N ASP A 70 2.57 -13.03 14.31
CA ASP A 70 2.08 -13.55 15.58
C ASP A 70 1.04 -14.66 15.32
N ARG A 71 1.48 -15.91 15.44
CA ARG A 71 0.63 -17.08 15.19
C ARG A 71 -0.55 -17.18 16.17
N ASP A 72 -0.35 -16.80 17.42
CA ASP A 72 -1.40 -16.87 18.44
C ASP A 72 -2.47 -15.80 18.18
N LEU A 73 -2.06 -14.59 17.81
CA LEU A 73 -2.98 -13.53 17.39
C LEU A 73 -3.70 -13.88 16.09
N THR A 74 -2.99 -14.48 15.13
CA THR A 74 -3.56 -14.92 13.85
C THR A 74 -4.64 -15.99 14.07
N ASP A 75 -4.37 -17.00 14.90
CA ASP A 75 -5.33 -18.06 15.20
C ASP A 75 -6.54 -17.52 15.97
N ARG A 76 -6.35 -16.56 16.89
CA ARG A 76 -7.46 -15.85 17.55
C ARG A 76 -8.31 -15.08 16.55
N LEU A 77 -7.70 -14.30 15.66
CA LEU A 77 -8.42 -13.54 14.63
C LEU A 77 -9.16 -14.45 13.64
N LEU A 78 -8.56 -15.56 13.23
CA LEU A 78 -9.21 -16.54 12.35
C LEU A 78 -10.39 -17.21 13.05
N THR A 79 -10.25 -17.56 14.33
CA THR A 79 -11.33 -18.15 15.13
C THR A 79 -12.49 -17.17 15.27
N LEU A 80 -12.20 -15.92 15.62
CA LEU A 80 -13.19 -14.85 15.70
C LEU A 80 -13.88 -14.60 14.34
N SER A 81 -13.13 -14.62 13.23
CA SER A 81 -13.72 -14.41 11.91
C SER A 81 -14.74 -15.49 11.52
N LYS A 82 -14.58 -16.71 12.06
CA LYS A 82 -15.50 -17.83 11.82
C LYS A 82 -16.73 -17.75 12.71
N THR A 83 -16.65 -17.10 13.87
CA THR A 83 -17.77 -16.96 14.80
C THR A 83 -18.45 -15.59 14.73
N ILE A 84 -17.95 -14.64 13.92
CA ILE A 84 -18.50 -13.29 13.80
C ILE A 84 -20.00 -13.30 13.50
N ASP A 85 -20.48 -14.17 12.61
CA ASP A 85 -21.90 -14.21 12.25
C ASP A 85 -22.75 -14.75 13.41
N ASP A 86 -22.24 -15.75 14.15
CA ASP A 86 -22.90 -16.34 15.32
C ASP A 86 -22.87 -15.41 16.54
N ASP A 87 -21.76 -14.69 16.75
CA ASP A 87 -21.55 -13.74 17.84
C ASP A 87 -22.31 -12.43 17.60
N LEU A 88 -22.45 -12.01 16.34
CA LEU A 88 -23.33 -10.91 15.92
C LEU A 88 -24.80 -11.28 16.18
N ALA A 89 -25.22 -12.49 15.79
CA ALA A 89 -26.58 -12.99 16.04
C ALA A 89 -26.88 -13.15 17.54
N ALA A 90 -25.87 -13.45 18.35
CA ALA A 90 -25.96 -13.57 19.81
C ALA A 90 -25.83 -12.23 20.56
N GLY A 91 -25.57 -11.10 19.87
CA GLY A 91 -25.38 -9.79 20.48
C GLY A 91 -24.10 -9.65 21.33
N ARG A 92 -23.09 -10.51 21.09
CA ARG A 92 -21.84 -10.60 21.85
C ARG A 92 -20.63 -10.14 21.04
N LEU A 93 -20.79 -9.12 20.19
CA LEU A 93 -19.66 -8.56 19.45
C LEU A 93 -18.58 -8.08 20.43
N LEU A 94 -17.44 -8.76 20.40
CA LEU A 94 -16.25 -8.40 21.14
C LEU A 94 -15.75 -7.03 20.66
N THR A 95 -15.37 -6.17 21.61
CA THR A 95 -14.84 -4.85 21.28
C THR A 95 -13.42 -4.98 20.74
N THR A 96 -12.92 -3.95 20.04
CA THR A 96 -11.52 -3.91 19.58
C THR A 96 -10.54 -4.11 20.75
N ALA A 97 -10.89 -3.70 21.95
CA ALA A 97 -10.09 -3.94 23.15
C ALA A 97 -10.01 -5.43 23.55
N ASP A 98 -11.04 -6.22 23.26
CA ASP A 98 -11.07 -7.66 23.58
C ASP A 98 -10.29 -8.49 22.56
N VAL A 99 -10.16 -8.01 21.32
CA VAL A 99 -9.42 -8.68 20.25
C VAL A 99 -7.92 -8.35 20.29
N PHE A 100 -7.58 -7.11 20.65
CA PHE A 100 -6.20 -6.62 20.71
C PHE A 100 -5.65 -6.48 22.15
N GLY A 101 -6.42 -6.91 23.16
CA GLY A 101 -6.04 -6.84 24.58
C GLY A 101 -5.28 -8.07 25.05
N LYS A 102 -3.95 -7.94 25.15
CA LYS A 102 -2.94 -8.84 25.77
C LYS A 102 -3.19 -10.35 25.63
#